data_AF-A0A6J8EFR9-F1
#
_entry.id   AF-A0A6J8EFR9-F1
#
_cell.length_a   1.000
_cell.length_b   1.000
_cell.length_c   1.000
_cell.angle_alpha   90.00
_cell.angle_beta   90.00
_cell.angle_gamma   90.00
#
_symmetry.space_group_name_H-M   'P 1'
#
loop_
_entity.id
_entity.type
_entity.pdbx_description
1 polymer ?
#
loop_
_entity_poly.entity_id
_entity_poly.type
_entity_poly.pdbx_seq_one_letter_code
_entity_poly.pdbx_strand_id
1 'polypeptide(L)'
;MRFSGRNEHKNAILFDRKTMYTRGTPEGWQKAKQTGFELQNVTERLESVSLSPISKPAHGPKNVSKRPESEQLNPRKMEQDPDYILVAALDFGTAYSGNDLIIEDIAGKPMAALEVFTLSIKALVNHLLTLLEKQGTGVKAEEIRWVLTVPAIWTDSAKQFMRKGAVQAGIPENKLYIALEPEAASIFCQYLPTEKLNGADFKMAKPGTKYMVVDLGGGTADLTVHEKVSNENLKELCSATGNDCGGTSVDERFLKMFVDIFGRPLMNALKEDDPSSYLDLFRDFETVKRIIEPDRNTKVTISIPYPSINKCCLKLLNKDIDSAVSASMYADKVTLKGGKLRIDPEIVKDIFKPTIESITSLMREIFESAPSFDVSQILLVGGFSECALVQDAIKRAFPDKRIINPDEAGLAVLKGACLFGHRPDYITSRVMRFTYGTGISLPFDAKIHDKEHLVKEEDGEEFCDCLFDVIVRKNDTVDIGTAIEHNFTVDCNDEEPWELSLYASKKEKPMYVDEKGCTLLGSMQISFSKASDTERELRVAFLFGNTELGVTATDILTGETVSSTFNLN
;
A
#
# COMPACT_ATOMS: atom_id res chain seq x y z
N MET A 1 10.92 17.01 10.04
CA MET A 1 12.05 16.18 10.53
C MET A 1 12.30 15.07 9.52
N ARG A 2 13.43 14.35 9.60
CA ARG A 2 13.56 13.01 8.99
C ARG A 2 13.42 11.96 10.10
N PHE A 3 12.21 11.45 10.28
CA PHE A 3 12.06 10.03 10.60
C PHE A 3 12.43 9.24 9.32
N SER A 4 12.68 7.94 9.41
CA SER A 4 13.24 7.15 8.29
C SER A 4 12.20 6.85 7.20
N GLY A 5 12.14 7.72 6.18
CA GLY A 5 11.43 7.57 4.89
C GLY A 5 12.04 8.49 3.81
N ARG A 6 11.93 8.18 2.50
CA ARG A 6 12.79 8.80 1.45
C ARG A 6 12.27 8.92 -0.02
N ASN A 7 12.50 10.13 -0.60
CA ASN A 7 13.12 10.52 -1.90
C ASN A 7 12.66 9.92 -3.29
N GLU A 8 12.51 10.58 -4.48
CA GLU A 8 12.44 11.97 -5.08
C GLU A 8 12.66 11.90 -6.65
N HIS A 9 11.97 12.39 -7.73
CA HIS A 9 10.62 12.96 -8.08
C HIS A 9 9.96 12.23 -9.30
N LYS A 10 8.61 12.12 -9.33
CA LYS A 10 7.61 12.73 -10.27
C LYS A 10 7.81 12.50 -11.81
N ASN A 11 6.79 12.26 -12.65
CA ASN A 11 5.37 12.73 -12.61
C ASN A 11 4.32 11.60 -12.81
N ALA A 12 3.01 11.67 -12.46
CA ALA A 12 2.12 12.73 -11.92
C ALA A 12 2.59 13.41 -10.63
N ILE A 13 1.84 14.37 -10.03
CA ILE A 13 2.31 15.08 -8.82
C ILE A 13 2.39 14.13 -7.60
N LEU A 14 3.51 13.42 -7.56
CA LEU A 14 4.05 12.53 -6.54
C LEU A 14 4.88 13.38 -5.55
N PHE A 15 5.04 12.90 -4.31
CA PHE A 15 5.72 13.62 -3.22
C PHE A 15 7.18 13.21 -2.97
N ASP A 16 8.07 14.13 -3.32
CA ASP A 16 9.17 13.82 -4.24
C ASP A 16 9.88 15.20 -4.59
N ARG A 17 11.02 15.32 -5.35
CA ARG A 17 11.72 16.66 -5.57
C ARG A 17 12.56 16.97 -6.85
N LYS A 18 13.29 16.03 -7.47
CA LYS A 18 14.06 16.19 -8.74
C LYS A 18 13.32 16.71 -10.02
N THR A 19 12.45 15.89 -10.63
CA THR A 19 11.90 15.92 -12.02
C THR A 19 10.48 16.49 -12.15
N MET A 20 10.03 17.05 -13.29
CA MET A 20 8.65 17.60 -13.41
C MET A 20 8.13 17.74 -14.86
N TYR A 21 7.15 16.92 -15.30
CA TYR A 21 6.52 17.01 -16.65
C TYR A 21 5.04 16.59 -16.70
N THR A 22 4.15 17.49 -17.15
CA THR A 22 2.71 17.25 -17.39
C THR A 22 2.37 17.25 -18.89
N ARG A 23 1.21 16.70 -19.28
CA ARG A 23 0.62 16.85 -20.62
C ARG A 23 -0.66 17.68 -20.55
N GLY A 24 -0.69 18.83 -21.22
CA GLY A 24 -1.89 19.66 -21.39
C GLY A 24 -2.65 19.36 -22.69
N THR A 25 -3.92 19.80 -22.78
CA THR A 25 -4.78 19.63 -23.96
C THR A 25 -4.35 20.53 -25.14
N PRO A 26 -4.83 20.27 -26.37
CA PRO A 26 -4.54 21.11 -27.54
C PRO A 26 -4.94 22.60 -27.37
N GLU A 27 -5.99 22.93 -26.62
CA GLU A 27 -6.36 24.33 -26.33
C GLU A 27 -5.32 25.01 -25.43
N GLY A 28 -4.77 24.28 -24.46
CA GLY A 28 -3.67 24.78 -23.60
C GLY A 28 -2.43 25.16 -24.40
N TRP A 29 -2.09 24.38 -25.44
CA TRP A 29 -1.00 24.67 -26.36
C TRP A 29 -1.24 25.92 -27.22
N GLN A 30 -2.49 26.25 -27.57
CA GLN A 30 -2.78 27.51 -28.27
C GLN A 30 -2.66 28.73 -27.36
N LYS A 31 -3.09 28.65 -26.09
CA LYS A 31 -2.85 29.71 -25.10
C LYS A 31 -1.35 29.97 -24.87
N ALA A 32 -0.55 28.90 -24.70
CA ALA A 32 0.89 29.02 -24.49
C ALA A 32 1.63 29.69 -25.66
N LYS A 33 1.17 29.52 -26.91
CA LYS A 33 1.73 30.21 -28.08
C LYS A 33 1.48 31.71 -28.13
N GLN A 34 0.52 32.24 -27.35
CA GLN A 34 0.24 33.67 -27.29
C GLN A 34 1.08 34.41 -26.23
N THR A 35 1.76 33.69 -25.32
CA THR A 35 2.46 34.27 -24.16
C THR A 35 4.00 34.31 -24.28
N GLY A 36 4.54 34.07 -25.47
CA GLY A 36 5.90 34.52 -25.86
C GLY A 36 7.07 34.06 -24.99
N PHE A 37 7.17 32.77 -24.68
CA PHE A 37 8.32 32.20 -23.95
C PHE A 37 9.25 31.42 -24.88
N GLU A 38 10.52 31.84 -25.00
CA GLU A 38 11.55 31.10 -25.72
C GLU A 38 12.14 29.98 -24.83
N LEU A 39 12.33 28.80 -25.42
CA LEU A 39 13.00 27.65 -24.80
C LEU A 39 14.29 27.37 -25.58
N GLN A 40 15.44 27.71 -25.00
CA GLN A 40 16.73 27.40 -25.60
C GLN A 40 17.13 25.93 -25.36
N ASN A 41 17.09 25.15 -26.43
CA ASN A 41 17.95 24.00 -26.73
C ASN A 41 18.05 22.87 -25.69
N VAL A 42 17.10 21.93 -25.76
CA VAL A 42 17.44 20.49 -25.80
C VAL A 42 16.63 19.85 -26.93
N THR A 43 17.17 19.90 -28.15
CA THR A 43 16.53 19.32 -29.33
C THR A 43 17.59 18.76 -30.26
N GLU A 44 17.62 17.43 -30.46
CA GLU A 44 18.07 16.87 -31.72
C GLU A 44 17.41 15.49 -31.96
N ARG A 45 17.08 15.22 -33.23
CA ARG A 45 16.48 13.97 -33.74
C ARG A 45 15.09 13.59 -33.21
N LEU A 46 14.05 14.15 -33.84
CA LEU A 46 13.00 13.34 -34.51
C LEU A 46 12.13 14.19 -35.46
N GLU A 47 12.76 14.85 -36.44
CA GLU A 47 12.04 15.47 -37.57
C GLU A 47 12.37 14.75 -38.88
N SER A 48 11.36 14.12 -39.51
CA SER A 48 11.34 13.77 -40.96
C SER A 48 10.06 13.05 -41.43
N VAL A 49 8.87 13.53 -41.03
CA VAL A 49 7.61 13.21 -41.75
C VAL A 49 6.82 14.49 -42.01
N SER A 50 6.89 15.00 -43.23
CA SER A 50 6.09 16.14 -43.68
C SER A 50 4.68 15.68 -44.11
N LEU A 51 3.66 16.39 -43.65
CA LEU A 51 2.28 16.20 -44.10
C LEU A 51 1.83 17.41 -44.93
N SER A 52 1.58 17.18 -46.22
CA SER A 52 0.97 18.16 -47.12
C SER A 52 -0.56 18.19 -46.94
N PRO A 53 -1.22 19.37 -47.04
CA PRO A 53 -2.67 19.47 -46.86
C PRO A 53 -3.44 18.90 -48.05
N ILE A 54 -4.47 18.09 -47.77
CA ILE A 54 -5.36 17.49 -48.78
C ILE A 54 -6.59 18.40 -48.98
N SER A 55 -6.99 18.58 -50.24
CA SER A 55 -8.15 19.39 -50.66
C SER A 55 -9.49 18.66 -50.49
N LYS A 56 -10.60 19.43 -50.52
CA LYS A 56 -11.97 18.89 -50.37
C LYS A 56 -12.37 17.93 -51.51
N PRO A 57 -13.24 16.93 -51.24
CA PRO A 57 -13.54 15.85 -52.19
C PRO A 57 -14.61 16.20 -53.23
N ALA A 58 -14.67 15.37 -54.29
CA ALA A 58 -15.75 15.32 -55.29
C ALA A 58 -16.32 13.89 -55.39
N HIS A 59 -17.55 13.74 -55.89
CA HIS A 59 -18.30 12.48 -55.85
C HIS A 59 -17.88 11.41 -56.88
N GLY A 60 -18.04 10.13 -56.52
CA GLY A 60 -18.01 8.99 -57.45
C GLY A 60 -17.98 7.63 -56.74
N PRO A 61 -18.98 6.73 -56.91
CA PRO A 61 -19.06 5.46 -56.16
C PRO A 61 -18.48 4.24 -56.91
N LYS A 62 -17.93 3.26 -56.18
CA LYS A 62 -17.90 1.82 -56.55
C LYS A 62 -17.42 0.92 -55.40
N ASN A 63 -17.93 -0.32 -55.36
CA ASN A 63 -17.66 -1.32 -54.33
C ASN A 63 -16.30 -2.02 -54.49
N VAL A 64 -15.60 -2.29 -53.38
CA VAL A 64 -14.85 -3.55 -53.14
C VAL A 64 -14.94 -3.89 -51.65
N SER A 65 -15.16 -5.16 -51.30
CA SER A 65 -15.24 -5.65 -49.92
C SER A 65 -13.87 -5.84 -49.27
N LYS A 66 -13.71 -5.41 -48.00
CA LYS A 66 -12.63 -5.85 -47.09
C LYS A 66 -13.17 -6.04 -45.66
N ARG A 67 -12.31 -6.67 -44.84
CA ARG A 67 -12.53 -7.18 -43.47
C ARG A 67 -13.16 -6.15 -42.51
N PRO A 68 -13.82 -6.59 -41.42
CA PRO A 68 -14.17 -5.69 -40.32
C PRO A 68 -12.91 -4.99 -39.80
N GLU A 69 -12.99 -3.68 -39.66
CA GLU A 69 -11.95 -2.90 -39.01
C GLU A 69 -12.01 -3.14 -37.50
N SER A 70 -10.84 -3.14 -36.85
CA SER A 70 -10.76 -3.25 -35.39
C SER A 70 -11.38 -2.01 -34.75
N GLU A 71 -12.39 -2.19 -33.91
CA GLU A 71 -12.98 -1.10 -33.12
C GLU A 71 -11.90 -0.47 -32.24
N GLN A 72 -11.44 0.73 -32.63
CA GLN A 72 -10.64 1.56 -31.74
C GLN A 72 -11.57 2.10 -30.65
N LEU A 73 -11.56 1.42 -29.50
CA LEU A 73 -12.36 1.76 -28.34
C LEU A 73 -12.18 3.25 -27.97
N ASN A 74 -13.25 4.00 -28.17
CA ASN A 74 -13.30 5.44 -27.97
C ASN A 74 -13.30 5.74 -26.45
N PRO A 75 -12.30 6.45 -25.89
CA PRO A 75 -12.16 6.66 -24.45
C PRO A 75 -13.12 7.73 -23.91
N ARG A 76 -14.42 7.59 -24.19
CA ARG A 76 -15.50 8.54 -23.87
C ARG A 76 -16.70 7.85 -23.24
N LYS A 77 -16.51 7.37 -22.01
CA LYS A 77 -17.44 7.54 -20.86
C LYS A 77 -16.84 6.92 -19.59
N MET A 78 -15.76 7.51 -19.08
CA MET A 78 -15.75 7.76 -17.64
C MET A 78 -16.72 8.92 -17.45
N GLU A 79 -17.84 8.71 -16.79
CA GLU A 79 -18.70 9.85 -16.44
C GLU A 79 -17.96 10.68 -15.40
N GLN A 80 -17.83 11.98 -15.66
CA GLN A 80 -17.21 12.89 -14.70
C GLN A 80 -18.17 13.05 -13.53
N ASP A 81 -17.93 12.25 -12.50
CA ASP A 81 -18.35 12.49 -11.14
C ASP A 81 -18.09 13.98 -10.81
N PRO A 82 -19.14 14.82 -10.66
CA PRO A 82 -19.03 16.27 -10.67
C PRO A 82 -18.38 16.83 -9.41
N ASP A 83 -18.14 15.98 -8.42
CA ASP A 83 -17.73 16.33 -7.06
C ASP A 83 -16.24 16.61 -6.90
N TYR A 84 -15.41 16.42 -7.93
CA TYR A 84 -13.97 16.71 -7.91
C TYR A 84 -13.39 16.96 -9.30
N ILE A 85 -12.26 17.68 -9.35
CA ILE A 85 -11.51 18.03 -10.57
C ILE A 85 -10.19 17.23 -10.64
N LEU A 86 -9.61 16.88 -9.49
CA LEU A 86 -8.31 16.20 -9.38
C LEU A 86 -8.39 14.98 -8.44
N VAL A 87 -7.67 13.91 -8.77
CA VAL A 87 -7.33 12.84 -7.82
C VAL A 87 -5.87 12.99 -7.39
N ALA A 88 -5.60 12.93 -6.09
CA ALA A 88 -4.27 12.93 -5.51
C ALA A 88 -4.04 11.65 -4.69
N ALA A 89 -2.91 10.98 -4.91
CA ALA A 89 -2.52 9.78 -4.17
C ALA A 89 -1.41 10.07 -3.13
N LEU A 90 -1.49 9.40 -1.99
CA LEU A 90 -0.56 9.47 -0.85
C LEU A 90 -0.23 8.05 -0.39
N ASP A 91 1.01 7.77 0.00
CA ASP A 91 1.52 6.39 0.18
C ASP A 91 2.40 6.24 1.43
N PHE A 92 2.21 5.14 2.18
CA PHE A 92 2.76 4.97 3.53
C PHE A 92 2.97 3.49 3.95
N GLY A 93 3.98 2.82 3.37
CA GLY A 93 4.32 1.42 3.68
C GLY A 93 4.95 1.12 5.06
N THR A 94 4.39 1.63 6.17
CA THR A 94 4.76 1.24 7.56
C THR A 94 3.54 1.14 8.48
N ALA A 95 3.23 -0.07 8.97
CA ALA A 95 2.03 -0.36 9.77
C ALA A 95 2.08 0.19 11.20
N TYR A 96 1.00 0.82 11.64
CA TYR A 96 0.80 1.26 13.03
C TYR A 96 -0.68 1.19 13.43
N SER A 97 -0.95 0.83 14.68
CA SER A 97 -2.30 0.71 15.27
C SER A 97 -2.29 1.17 16.73
N GLY A 98 -3.47 1.55 17.26
CA GLY A 98 -3.62 2.15 18.59
C GLY A 98 -3.33 3.65 18.59
N ASN A 99 -4.20 4.42 19.27
CA ASN A 99 -4.13 5.89 19.25
C ASN A 99 -2.93 6.46 20.01
N ASP A 100 -2.54 5.82 21.11
CA ASP A 100 -1.49 6.29 22.04
C ASP A 100 -0.10 5.73 21.72
N LEU A 101 0.09 5.13 20.54
CA LEU A 101 1.36 4.52 20.17
C LEU A 101 2.48 5.56 20.05
N ILE A 102 3.56 5.36 20.81
CA ILE A 102 4.76 6.19 20.78
C ILE A 102 5.81 5.54 19.87
N ILE A 103 6.45 6.35 19.03
CA ILE A 103 7.60 5.95 18.20
C ILE A 103 8.79 6.88 18.43
N GLU A 104 10.00 6.38 18.23
CA GLU A 104 11.25 7.12 18.44
C GLU A 104 11.89 7.59 17.13
N ASP A 105 12.59 8.72 17.18
CA ASP A 105 13.49 9.14 16.09
C ASP A 105 14.83 8.38 16.11
N ILE A 106 15.70 8.68 15.13
CA ILE A 106 17.00 7.99 14.99
C ILE A 106 17.95 8.15 16.19
N ALA A 107 17.68 9.11 17.08
CA ALA A 107 18.41 9.43 18.31
C ALA A 107 17.62 9.03 19.59
N GLY A 108 16.53 8.28 19.47
CA GLY A 108 15.74 7.78 20.59
C GLY A 108 14.74 8.79 21.17
N LYS A 109 14.41 9.87 20.45
CA LYS A 109 13.42 10.85 20.95
C LYS A 109 11.98 10.38 20.65
N PRO A 110 11.11 10.22 21.66
CA PRO A 110 9.73 9.80 21.46
C PRO A 110 8.83 10.91 20.87
N MET A 111 7.83 10.49 20.09
CA MET A 111 6.69 11.28 19.60
C MET A 111 5.50 10.33 19.38
N ALA A 112 4.27 10.83 19.46
CA ALA A 112 3.09 10.03 19.12
C ALA A 112 3.09 9.69 17.62
N ALA A 113 2.88 8.42 17.27
CA ALA A 113 2.86 7.96 15.88
C ALA A 113 1.82 8.74 15.07
N LEU A 114 0.61 8.92 15.60
CA LEU A 114 -0.46 9.66 14.93
C LEU A 114 -0.05 11.11 14.62
N GLU A 115 0.72 11.77 15.50
CA GLU A 115 1.26 13.11 15.25
C GLU A 115 2.27 13.10 14.07
N VAL A 116 3.17 12.12 14.02
CA VAL A 116 4.15 11.97 12.92
C VAL A 116 3.44 11.73 11.58
N PHE A 117 2.40 10.91 11.53
CA PHE A 117 1.63 10.67 10.30
C PHE A 117 0.78 11.88 9.91
N THR A 118 0.03 12.49 10.84
CA THR A 118 -0.72 13.73 10.61
C THR A 118 0.18 14.84 10.07
N LEU A 119 1.34 15.08 10.69
CA LEU A 119 2.29 16.11 10.23
C LEU A 119 2.92 15.76 8.86
N SER A 120 3.20 14.48 8.61
CA SER A 120 3.72 14.01 7.32
C SER A 120 2.69 14.22 6.22
N ILE A 121 1.46 13.69 6.37
CA ILE A 121 0.35 13.86 5.42
C ILE A 121 0.09 15.35 5.17
N LYS A 122 0.07 16.18 6.21
CA LYS A 122 -0.14 17.62 6.11
C LYS A 122 0.97 18.33 5.32
N ALA A 123 2.22 17.89 5.46
CA ALA A 123 3.32 18.40 4.64
C ALA A 123 3.16 18.02 3.15
N LEU A 124 2.62 16.83 2.86
CA LEU A 124 2.27 16.41 1.49
C LEU A 124 1.12 17.28 0.94
N VAL A 125 -0.02 17.31 1.62
CA VAL A 125 -1.21 18.11 1.23
C VAL A 125 -0.83 19.56 0.93
N ASN A 126 -0.10 20.22 1.84
CA ASN A 126 0.36 21.59 1.66
C ASN A 126 1.28 21.76 0.44
N HIS A 127 2.16 20.79 0.15
CA HIS A 127 3.05 20.83 -1.00
C HIS A 127 2.29 20.71 -2.34
N LEU A 128 1.25 19.87 -2.43
CA LEU A 128 0.42 19.82 -3.65
C LEU A 128 -0.37 21.11 -3.84
N LEU A 129 -1.04 21.62 -2.80
CA LEU A 129 -1.79 22.87 -2.88
C LEU A 129 -0.88 24.03 -3.30
N THR A 130 0.33 24.12 -2.71
CA THR A 130 1.37 25.09 -3.10
C THR A 130 1.82 24.95 -4.56
N LEU A 131 1.85 23.73 -5.11
CA LEU A 131 2.17 23.51 -6.53
C LEU A 131 1.01 23.91 -7.45
N LEU A 132 -0.23 23.55 -7.11
CA LEU A 132 -1.43 23.90 -7.88
C LEU A 132 -1.65 25.41 -7.98
N GLU A 133 -1.39 26.13 -6.89
CA GLU A 133 -1.37 27.60 -6.83
C GLU A 133 -0.26 28.16 -7.74
N LYS A 134 1.00 27.72 -7.56
CA LYS A 134 2.15 28.20 -8.34
C LYS A 134 2.07 27.89 -9.83
N GLN A 135 1.32 26.85 -10.21
CA GLN A 135 1.04 26.52 -11.62
C GLN A 135 -0.19 27.27 -12.17
N GLY A 136 -0.89 28.07 -11.37
CA GLY A 136 -2.06 28.85 -11.80
C GLY A 136 -3.24 27.97 -12.24
N THR A 137 -3.36 26.75 -11.69
CA THR A 137 -4.34 25.75 -12.14
C THR A 137 -5.79 26.13 -11.85
N GLY A 138 -6.02 26.95 -10.82
CA GLY A 138 -7.34 27.32 -10.33
C GLY A 138 -8.04 26.25 -9.46
N VAL A 139 -7.46 25.06 -9.34
CA VAL A 139 -8.00 23.94 -8.55
C VAL A 139 -7.86 24.24 -7.05
N LYS A 140 -8.96 24.12 -6.32
CA LYS A 140 -9.03 24.32 -4.85
C LYS A 140 -8.95 23.00 -4.09
N ALA A 141 -8.77 23.04 -2.78
CA ALA A 141 -8.61 21.83 -1.94
C ALA A 141 -9.89 20.96 -1.90
N GLU A 142 -11.06 21.61 -1.89
CA GLU A 142 -12.38 20.97 -1.92
C GLU A 142 -12.72 20.30 -3.27
N GLU A 143 -11.98 20.63 -4.33
CA GLU A 143 -12.08 20.05 -5.68
C GLU A 143 -11.12 18.86 -5.87
N ILE A 144 -10.45 18.38 -4.81
CA ILE A 144 -9.52 17.25 -4.83
C ILE A 144 -10.13 16.04 -4.12
N ARG A 145 -10.22 14.91 -4.81
CA ARG A 145 -10.39 13.58 -4.21
C ARG A 145 -9.03 13.03 -3.81
N TRP A 146 -8.92 12.53 -2.59
CA TRP A 146 -7.69 12.01 -2.01
C TRP A 146 -7.78 10.49 -1.89
N VAL A 147 -6.70 9.81 -2.30
CA VAL A 147 -6.54 8.36 -2.15
C VAL A 147 -5.31 8.12 -1.30
N LEU A 148 -5.45 7.33 -0.25
CA LEU A 148 -4.39 6.94 0.66
C LEU A 148 -4.14 5.45 0.46
N THR A 149 -2.96 5.08 -0.04
CA THR A 149 -2.57 3.69 -0.18
C THR A 149 -2.08 3.11 1.13
N VAL A 150 -2.45 1.86 1.36
CA VAL A 150 -2.02 1.04 2.49
C VAL A 150 -1.70 -0.39 2.01
N PRO A 151 -0.70 -1.06 2.58
CA PRO A 151 -0.41 -2.46 2.29
C PRO A 151 -1.59 -3.38 2.63
N ALA A 152 -1.82 -4.39 1.80
CA ALA A 152 -3.02 -5.22 1.87
C ALA A 152 -3.06 -6.16 3.09
N ILE A 153 -1.91 -6.39 3.74
CA ILE A 153 -1.83 -7.18 4.99
C ILE A 153 -2.29 -6.44 6.25
N TRP A 154 -2.48 -5.12 6.22
CA TRP A 154 -2.74 -4.34 7.43
C TRP A 154 -4.06 -4.68 8.13
N THR A 155 -4.10 -4.56 9.46
CA THR A 155 -5.36 -4.66 10.22
C THR A 155 -6.28 -3.50 9.86
N ASP A 156 -7.58 -3.71 10.03
CA ASP A 156 -8.56 -2.67 9.75
C ASP A 156 -8.41 -1.47 10.72
N SER A 157 -7.92 -1.69 11.95
CA SER A 157 -7.55 -0.61 12.87
C SER A 157 -6.36 0.22 12.38
N ALA A 158 -5.36 -0.38 11.72
CA ALA A 158 -4.25 0.35 11.11
C ALA A 158 -4.70 1.20 9.90
N LYS A 159 -5.69 0.73 9.13
CA LYS A 159 -6.33 1.55 8.07
C LYS A 159 -7.06 2.75 8.67
N GLN A 160 -7.85 2.55 9.73
CA GLN A 160 -8.59 3.63 10.38
C GLN A 160 -7.65 4.64 11.07
N PHE A 161 -6.54 4.19 11.66
CA PHE A 161 -5.47 5.05 12.17
C PHE A 161 -4.93 5.99 11.08
N MET A 162 -4.69 5.47 9.87
CA MET A 162 -4.26 6.28 8.72
C MET A 162 -5.35 7.24 8.21
N ARG A 163 -6.62 6.81 8.14
CA ARG A 163 -7.76 7.70 7.84
C ARG A 163 -7.83 8.84 8.86
N LYS A 164 -7.72 8.55 10.15
CA LYS A 164 -7.72 9.54 11.23
C LYS A 164 -6.59 10.55 11.09
N GLY A 165 -5.37 10.09 10.78
CA GLY A 165 -4.23 10.97 10.52
C GLY A 165 -4.42 11.86 9.29
N ALA A 166 -5.04 11.33 8.23
CA ALA A 166 -5.36 12.09 7.01
C ALA A 166 -6.44 13.16 7.24
N VAL A 167 -7.49 12.85 8.00
CA VAL A 167 -8.53 13.83 8.37
C VAL A 167 -7.94 14.92 9.28
N GLN A 168 -7.12 14.57 10.29
CA GLN A 168 -6.41 15.55 11.12
C GLN A 168 -5.40 16.41 10.33
N ALA A 169 -4.84 15.89 9.23
CA ALA A 169 -3.97 16.65 8.35
C ALA A 169 -4.73 17.75 7.57
N GLY A 170 -6.06 17.65 7.46
CA GLY A 170 -6.94 18.59 6.77
C GLY A 170 -7.57 18.05 5.48
N ILE A 171 -7.53 16.74 5.23
CA ILE A 171 -8.23 16.12 4.11
C ILE A 171 -9.71 15.93 4.48
N PRO A 172 -10.68 16.38 3.66
CA PRO A 172 -12.10 16.13 3.91
C PRO A 172 -12.42 14.63 3.87
N GLU A 173 -13.07 14.12 4.91
CA GLU A 173 -13.34 12.68 5.07
C GLU A 173 -14.18 12.09 3.91
N ASN A 174 -15.19 12.85 3.45
CA ASN A 174 -16.03 12.50 2.31
C ASN A 174 -15.33 12.63 0.94
N LYS A 175 -14.07 13.09 0.91
CA LYS A 175 -13.21 13.09 -0.29
C LYS A 175 -12.03 12.10 -0.16
N LEU A 176 -11.91 11.38 0.96
CA LEU A 176 -10.82 10.46 1.26
C LEU A 176 -11.22 8.99 1.06
N TYR A 177 -10.46 8.28 0.23
CA TYR A 177 -10.59 6.85 -0.03
C TYR A 177 -9.32 6.11 0.39
N ILE A 178 -9.48 4.93 0.99
CA ILE A 178 -8.37 3.98 1.16
C ILE A 178 -8.30 3.07 -0.08
N ALA A 179 -7.10 2.84 -0.60
CA ALA A 179 -6.81 1.86 -1.65
C ALA A 179 -5.75 0.86 -1.17
N LEU A 180 -5.84 -0.42 -1.56
CA LEU A 180 -4.78 -1.37 -1.22
C LEU A 180 -3.64 -1.28 -2.24
N GLU A 181 -2.40 -1.26 -1.77
CA GLU A 181 -1.19 -1.10 -2.61
C GLU A 181 -1.13 -2.07 -3.81
N PRO A 182 -1.23 -3.40 -3.65
CA PRO A 182 -1.15 -4.33 -4.77
C PRO A 182 -2.35 -4.25 -5.72
N GLU A 183 -3.54 -3.83 -5.24
CA GLU A 183 -4.70 -3.56 -6.09
C GLU A 183 -4.45 -2.34 -6.98
N ALA A 184 -3.97 -1.25 -6.39
CA ALA A 184 -3.60 -0.04 -7.11
C ALA A 184 -2.52 -0.34 -8.15
N ALA A 185 -1.43 -1.00 -7.76
CA ALA A 185 -0.35 -1.38 -8.66
C ALA A 185 -0.82 -2.30 -9.80
N SER A 186 -1.75 -3.23 -9.51
CA SER A 186 -2.43 -4.07 -10.50
C SER A 186 -3.25 -3.25 -11.50
N ILE A 187 -4.05 -2.29 -11.02
CA ILE A 187 -4.83 -1.36 -11.86
C ILE A 187 -3.92 -0.57 -12.80
N PHE A 188 -2.81 0.00 -12.31
CA PHE A 188 -1.86 0.73 -13.15
C PHE A 188 -1.27 -0.16 -14.24
N CYS A 189 -0.85 -1.37 -13.88
CA CYS A 189 -0.16 -2.24 -14.82
C CYS A 189 -1.05 -2.73 -15.96
N GLN A 190 -2.38 -2.88 -15.76
CA GLN A 190 -3.32 -3.15 -16.85
C GLN A 190 -3.24 -2.13 -18.00
N TYR A 191 -2.91 -0.87 -17.72
CA TYR A 191 -2.84 0.22 -18.70
C TYR A 191 -1.43 0.46 -19.28
N LEU A 192 -0.44 -0.34 -18.91
CA LEU A 192 0.91 -0.21 -19.47
C LEU A 192 0.98 -0.79 -20.90
N PRO A 193 1.49 -0.02 -21.89
CA PRO A 193 1.80 -0.55 -23.21
C PRO A 193 2.77 -1.73 -23.13
N THR A 194 2.60 -2.74 -23.98
CA THR A 194 3.46 -3.94 -24.06
C THR A 194 4.95 -3.61 -24.20
N GLU A 195 5.29 -2.44 -24.72
CA GLU A 195 6.65 -1.92 -24.91
C GLU A 195 7.31 -1.43 -23.60
N LYS A 196 6.53 -1.09 -22.56
CA LYS A 196 6.99 -0.58 -21.25
C LYS A 196 7.12 -1.67 -20.17
N LEU A 197 7.18 -2.91 -20.63
CA LEU A 197 7.12 -4.11 -19.81
C LEU A 197 8.24 -5.03 -20.29
N ASN A 198 9.19 -5.31 -19.40
CA ASN A 198 10.40 -6.05 -19.74
C ASN A 198 10.13 -7.56 -19.88
N GLY A 199 9.33 -7.92 -20.89
CA GLY A 199 8.83 -9.27 -21.18
C GLY A 199 7.65 -9.23 -22.17
N ALA A 200 7.95 -9.40 -23.47
CA ALA A 200 7.01 -9.16 -24.57
C ALA A 200 5.68 -9.95 -24.53
N ASP A 201 4.62 -9.36 -25.09
CA ASP A 201 3.22 -9.83 -25.09
C ASP A 201 2.63 -10.01 -23.68
N PHE A 202 2.32 -8.87 -23.04
CA PHE A 202 1.64 -8.78 -21.75
C PHE A 202 0.17 -9.20 -21.88
N LYS A 203 -0.14 -10.45 -21.51
CA LYS A 203 -1.48 -11.05 -21.71
C LYS A 203 -2.52 -10.64 -20.67
N MET A 204 -2.14 -9.85 -19.66
CA MET A 204 -3.05 -9.16 -18.73
C MET A 204 -4.09 -8.26 -19.42
N ALA A 205 -4.02 -8.04 -20.74
CA ALA A 205 -5.15 -7.50 -21.50
C ALA A 205 -6.42 -8.38 -21.43
N LYS A 206 -6.32 -9.71 -21.27
CA LYS A 206 -7.46 -10.64 -21.43
C LYS A 206 -8.16 -11.03 -20.11
N PRO A 207 -9.50 -11.03 -20.06
CA PRO A 207 -10.27 -11.67 -18.99
C PRO A 207 -9.89 -13.16 -18.82
N GLY A 208 -9.97 -13.67 -17.60
CA GLY A 208 -9.49 -15.00 -17.20
C GLY A 208 -7.96 -15.07 -16.96
N THR A 209 -7.22 -13.97 -17.14
CA THR A 209 -5.78 -13.96 -16.88
C THR A 209 -5.51 -13.83 -15.38
N LYS A 210 -4.74 -14.79 -14.84
CA LYS A 210 -4.37 -14.87 -13.42
C LYS A 210 -2.88 -14.58 -13.23
N TYR A 211 -2.57 -13.76 -12.23
CA TYR A 211 -1.21 -13.32 -11.93
C TYR A 211 -1.04 -13.01 -10.44
N MET A 212 0.14 -13.31 -9.91
CA MET A 212 0.56 -12.87 -8.58
C MET A 212 1.08 -11.43 -8.69
N VAL A 213 0.58 -10.52 -7.87
CA VAL A 213 1.23 -9.23 -7.60
C VAL A 213 2.17 -9.43 -6.42
N VAL A 214 3.39 -8.93 -6.54
CA VAL A 214 4.43 -8.96 -5.51
C VAL A 214 4.92 -7.53 -5.34
N ASP A 215 4.34 -6.82 -4.38
CA ASP A 215 4.76 -5.47 -4.02
C ASP A 215 5.93 -5.54 -3.05
N LEU A 216 7.06 -4.98 -3.46
CA LEU A 216 8.31 -4.99 -2.70
C LEU A 216 8.60 -3.55 -2.28
N GLY A 217 8.08 -3.21 -1.12
CA GLY A 217 8.15 -1.87 -0.54
C GLY A 217 9.46 -1.58 0.19
N GLY A 218 9.46 -0.46 0.92
CA GLY A 218 10.53 -0.12 1.86
C GLY A 218 10.50 -0.97 3.11
N GLY A 219 9.33 -1.07 3.76
CA GLY A 219 9.12 -1.86 4.98
C GLY A 219 8.70 -3.30 4.70
N THR A 220 7.65 -3.50 3.90
CA THR A 220 7.00 -4.81 3.70
C THR A 220 7.30 -5.44 2.34
N ALA A 221 6.94 -6.72 2.23
CA ALA A 221 6.61 -7.38 0.98
C ALA A 221 5.14 -7.85 1.04
N ASP A 222 4.31 -7.39 0.10
CA ASP A 222 2.86 -7.62 0.06
C ASP A 222 2.47 -8.36 -1.22
N LEU A 223 1.91 -9.57 -1.05
CA LEU A 223 1.61 -10.49 -2.14
C LEU A 223 0.11 -10.82 -2.18
N THR A 224 -0.47 -10.82 -3.37
CA THR A 224 -1.83 -11.31 -3.62
C THR A 224 -1.94 -11.88 -5.04
N VAL A 225 -2.99 -12.64 -5.31
CA VAL A 225 -3.27 -13.18 -6.66
C VAL A 225 -4.54 -12.55 -7.19
N HIS A 226 -4.44 -11.89 -8.34
CA HIS A 226 -5.56 -11.30 -9.05
C HIS A 226 -5.97 -12.15 -10.27
N GLU A 227 -7.27 -12.24 -10.51
CA GLU A 227 -7.84 -12.56 -11.82
C GLU A 227 -8.36 -11.28 -12.46
N LYS A 228 -7.99 -11.03 -13.72
CA LYS A 228 -8.69 -10.02 -14.53
C LYS A 228 -10.00 -10.61 -15.05
N VAL A 229 -11.10 -9.90 -14.85
CA VAL A 229 -12.42 -10.22 -15.39
C VAL A 229 -12.79 -9.25 -16.53
N SER A 230 -14.06 -9.20 -16.94
CA SER A 230 -14.54 -8.25 -17.96
C SER A 230 -14.43 -6.78 -17.50
N ASN A 231 -14.55 -5.85 -18.45
CA ASN A 231 -14.62 -4.40 -18.21
C ASN A 231 -13.39 -3.78 -17.48
N GLU A 232 -12.20 -4.37 -17.67
CA GLU A 232 -10.96 -3.98 -16.97
C GLU A 232 -11.00 -4.12 -15.44
N ASN A 233 -11.95 -4.91 -14.92
CA ASN A 233 -12.11 -5.17 -13.50
C ASN A 233 -11.29 -6.37 -13.02
N LEU A 234 -11.06 -6.45 -11.72
CA LEU A 234 -10.27 -7.47 -11.05
C LEU A 234 -11.08 -8.22 -9.98
N LYS A 235 -10.67 -9.44 -9.67
CA LYS A 235 -11.04 -10.20 -8.45
C LYS A 235 -9.76 -10.61 -7.73
N GLU A 236 -9.74 -10.46 -6.40
CA GLU A 236 -8.77 -11.18 -5.56
C GLU A 236 -9.15 -12.68 -5.55
N LEU A 237 -8.15 -13.56 -5.63
CA LEU A 237 -8.36 -15.02 -5.57
C LEU A 237 -7.95 -15.64 -4.22
N CYS A 238 -7.01 -15.04 -3.51
CA CYS A 238 -6.62 -15.41 -2.15
C CYS A 238 -6.33 -14.16 -1.33
N SER A 239 -6.67 -14.19 -0.05
CA SER A 239 -6.34 -13.13 0.91
C SER A 239 -4.88 -12.72 0.82
N ALA A 240 -4.63 -11.43 0.66
CA ALA A 240 -3.29 -10.84 0.70
C ALA A 240 -2.43 -11.35 1.87
N THR A 241 -1.18 -11.68 1.56
CA THR A 241 -0.21 -12.37 2.40
C THR A 241 1.14 -11.65 2.29
N GLY A 242 1.85 -11.45 3.40
CA GLY A 242 2.97 -10.51 3.44
C GLY A 242 3.72 -10.51 4.76
N ASN A 243 4.86 -9.82 4.80
CA ASN A 243 5.77 -9.76 5.94
C ASN A 243 6.68 -8.52 5.90
N ASP A 244 7.38 -8.24 7.00
CA ASP A 244 8.24 -7.06 7.18
C ASP A 244 9.63 -7.20 6.50
N CYS A 245 9.69 -7.71 5.26
CA CYS A 245 10.95 -7.92 4.52
C CYS A 245 11.10 -7.11 3.23
N GLY A 246 10.77 -5.83 3.29
CA GLY A 246 11.09 -4.84 2.25
C GLY A 246 12.58 -4.43 2.23
N GLY A 247 12.89 -3.44 1.39
CA GLY A 247 14.26 -2.97 1.14
C GLY A 247 15.02 -2.39 2.35
N THR A 248 14.34 -2.12 3.47
CA THR A 248 14.94 -1.68 4.75
C THR A 248 15.62 -2.83 5.50
N SER A 249 15.13 -4.07 5.36
CA SER A 249 15.77 -5.25 5.98
C SER A 249 17.20 -5.50 5.43
N VAL A 250 17.47 -5.05 4.20
CA VAL A 250 18.81 -5.01 3.60
C VAL A 250 19.67 -3.89 4.20
N ASP A 251 19.07 -2.73 4.47
CA ASP A 251 19.73 -1.60 5.13
C ASP A 251 20.14 -1.94 6.57
N GLU A 252 19.33 -2.71 7.31
CA GLU A 252 19.68 -3.22 8.64
C GLU A 252 20.87 -4.18 8.60
N ARG A 253 20.96 -5.03 7.57
CA ARG A 253 22.09 -5.96 7.39
C ARG A 253 23.36 -5.22 6.97
N PHE A 254 23.23 -4.16 6.18
CA PHE A 254 24.32 -3.22 5.89
C PHE A 254 24.77 -2.45 7.15
N LEU A 255 23.83 -1.99 7.99
CA LEU A 255 24.14 -1.39 9.29
C LEU A 255 24.85 -2.40 10.21
N LYS A 256 24.42 -3.66 10.23
CA LYS A 256 25.09 -4.71 11.01
C LYS A 256 26.55 -4.86 10.60
N MET A 257 26.87 -4.88 9.30
CA MET A 257 28.27 -4.89 8.84
C MET A 257 29.06 -3.68 9.39
N PHE A 258 28.47 -2.48 9.43
CA PHE A 258 29.12 -1.31 10.05
C PHE A 258 29.28 -1.46 11.58
N VAL A 259 28.29 -2.03 12.28
CA VAL A 259 28.37 -2.34 13.72
C VAL A 259 29.43 -3.41 14.01
N ASP A 260 29.61 -4.39 13.14
CA ASP A 260 30.60 -5.47 13.26
C ASP A 260 32.04 -4.99 12.95
N ILE A 261 32.20 -3.93 12.15
CA ILE A 261 33.50 -3.29 11.87
C ILE A 261 33.86 -2.25 12.95
N PHE A 262 32.93 -1.36 13.30
CA PHE A 262 33.21 -0.15 14.08
C PHE A 262 32.66 -0.17 15.52
N GLY A 263 31.84 -1.16 15.86
CA GLY A 263 31.14 -1.26 17.14
C GLY A 263 29.87 -0.40 17.22
N ARG A 264 28.86 -0.91 17.94
CA ARG A 264 27.59 -0.19 18.19
C ARG A 264 27.79 1.22 18.79
N PRO A 265 28.71 1.46 19.75
CA PRO A 265 28.92 2.81 20.29
C PRO A 265 29.32 3.84 19.24
N LEU A 266 30.05 3.45 18.19
CA LEU A 266 30.43 4.37 17.12
C LEU A 266 29.23 4.74 16.25
N MET A 267 28.39 3.76 15.90
CA MET A 267 27.19 4.02 15.09
C MET A 267 26.13 4.83 15.84
N ASN A 268 26.02 4.66 17.16
CA ASN A 268 25.22 5.55 18.02
C ASN A 268 25.82 6.96 18.07
N ALA A 269 27.12 7.11 18.35
CA ALA A 269 27.79 8.41 18.35
C ALA A 269 27.69 9.14 17.00
N LEU A 270 27.63 8.43 15.87
CA LEU A 270 27.37 9.03 14.56
C LEU A 270 25.93 9.56 14.43
N LYS A 271 24.93 8.84 14.94
CA LYS A 271 23.52 9.32 14.99
C LYS A 271 23.37 10.57 15.86
N GLU A 272 24.14 10.65 16.95
CA GLU A 272 24.08 11.72 17.95
C GLU A 272 24.92 12.95 17.54
N ASP A 273 26.22 12.77 17.25
CA ASP A 273 27.14 13.87 16.89
C ASP A 273 26.90 14.41 15.46
N ASP A 274 26.40 13.60 14.51
CA ASP A 274 26.17 13.99 13.11
C ASP A 274 25.07 13.13 12.41
N PRO A 275 23.78 13.34 12.79
CA PRO A 275 22.67 12.62 12.18
C PRO A 275 22.52 12.85 10.66
N SER A 276 23.12 13.92 10.11
CA SER A 276 23.10 14.18 8.66
C SER A 276 24.03 13.22 7.92
N SER A 277 25.25 13.02 8.41
CA SER A 277 26.15 11.99 7.88
C SER A 277 25.58 10.59 8.01
N TYR A 278 24.94 10.26 9.13
CA TYR A 278 24.23 8.98 9.27
C TYR A 278 23.18 8.80 8.16
N LEU A 279 22.32 9.80 7.94
CA LEU A 279 21.30 9.80 6.88
C LEU A 279 21.86 9.71 5.45
N ASP A 280 23.06 10.24 5.23
CA ASP A 280 23.73 10.25 3.92
C ASP A 280 24.42 8.93 3.60
N LEU A 281 25.04 8.25 4.57
CA LEU A 281 25.58 6.89 4.42
C LEU A 281 24.56 5.93 3.77
N PHE A 282 23.35 5.91 4.32
CA PHE A 282 22.28 5.05 3.81
C PHE A 282 21.65 5.57 2.49
N ARG A 283 21.83 6.85 2.12
CA ARG A 283 21.32 7.39 0.84
C ARG A 283 22.23 6.95 -0.30
N ASP A 284 23.53 6.96 -0.03
CA ASP A 284 24.54 6.51 -0.97
C ASP A 284 24.48 4.96 -1.09
N PHE A 285 24.13 4.22 -0.02
CA PHE A 285 23.79 2.79 -0.12
C PHE A 285 22.47 2.52 -0.87
N GLU A 286 21.40 3.28 -0.65
CA GLU A 286 20.14 3.18 -1.42
C GLU A 286 20.38 3.34 -2.93
N THR A 287 21.24 4.30 -3.31
CA THR A 287 21.67 4.48 -4.71
C THR A 287 22.41 3.25 -5.24
N VAL A 288 23.20 2.58 -4.39
CA VAL A 288 23.93 1.36 -4.74
C VAL A 288 23.01 0.13 -4.85
N LYS A 289 22.00 -0.04 -3.96
CA LYS A 289 21.06 -1.16 -4.02
C LYS A 289 20.39 -1.31 -5.40
N ARG A 290 20.08 -0.21 -6.07
CA ARG A 290 19.44 -0.20 -7.40
C ARG A 290 20.37 -0.54 -8.57
N ILE A 291 21.69 -0.50 -8.39
CA ILE A 291 22.69 -0.67 -9.48
C ILE A 291 23.66 -1.85 -9.30
N ILE A 292 23.41 -2.75 -8.34
CA ILE A 292 24.21 -3.98 -8.20
C ILE A 292 23.70 -5.03 -9.20
N GLU A 293 24.55 -5.36 -10.18
CA GLU A 293 24.31 -6.44 -11.13
C GLU A 293 24.49 -7.82 -10.43
N PRO A 294 23.65 -8.84 -10.73
CA PRO A 294 23.71 -10.13 -10.04
C PRO A 294 25.03 -10.89 -10.22
N ASP A 295 25.57 -10.89 -11.44
CA ASP A 295 26.77 -11.63 -11.80
C ASP A 295 28.05 -10.76 -11.72
N ARG A 296 27.98 -9.68 -10.93
CA ARG A 296 29.08 -8.75 -10.69
C ARG A 296 30.23 -9.43 -9.95
N ASN A 297 31.37 -9.58 -10.63
CA ASN A 297 32.61 -10.15 -10.08
C ASN A 297 33.62 -9.09 -9.58
N THR A 298 33.21 -7.83 -9.39
CA THR A 298 34.09 -6.73 -8.96
C THR A 298 33.57 -6.01 -7.72
N LYS A 299 34.47 -5.57 -6.82
CA LYS A 299 34.09 -4.88 -5.58
C LYS A 299 33.06 -3.76 -5.82
N VAL A 300 31.97 -3.79 -5.07
CA VAL A 300 30.93 -2.75 -5.05
C VAL A 300 31.52 -1.55 -4.31
N THR A 301 31.40 -0.35 -4.88
CA THR A 301 31.97 0.88 -4.29
C THR A 301 30.85 1.75 -3.74
N ILE A 302 30.92 2.07 -2.44
CA ILE A 302 29.94 2.86 -1.71
C ILE A 302 30.64 4.11 -1.17
N SER A 303 30.07 5.30 -1.41
CA SER A 303 30.52 6.52 -0.75
C SER A 303 30.14 6.47 0.74
N ILE A 304 31.02 6.92 1.63
CA ILE A 304 30.74 7.01 3.07
C ILE A 304 31.03 8.44 3.56
N PRO A 305 30.39 8.92 4.64
CA PRO A 305 30.73 10.18 5.30
C PRO A 305 32.06 10.06 6.06
N TYR A 306 33.15 9.91 5.30
CA TYR A 306 34.50 9.63 5.81
C TYR A 306 34.96 10.57 6.93
N PRO A 307 34.78 11.92 6.86
CA PRO A 307 35.25 12.81 7.91
C PRO A 307 34.57 12.53 9.27
N SER A 308 33.26 12.32 9.28
CA SER A 308 32.48 12.12 10.50
C SER A 308 32.71 10.72 11.08
N ILE A 309 32.71 9.67 10.25
CA ILE A 309 33.06 8.31 10.72
C ILE A 309 34.50 8.28 11.26
N ASN A 310 35.48 8.87 10.56
CA ASN A 310 36.88 8.85 11.00
C ASN A 310 37.10 9.67 12.27
N LYS A 311 36.40 10.80 12.44
CA LYS A 311 36.34 11.55 13.71
C LYS A 311 35.85 10.64 14.85
N CYS A 312 34.79 9.86 14.64
CA CYS A 312 34.28 8.92 15.63
C CYS A 312 35.24 7.73 15.88
N CYS A 313 35.92 7.21 14.85
CA CYS A 313 36.93 6.15 15.01
C CYS A 313 38.11 6.63 15.88
N LEU A 314 38.61 7.85 15.62
CA LEU A 314 39.70 8.44 16.42
C LEU A 314 39.22 8.72 17.86
N LYS A 315 38.00 9.24 18.05
CA LYS A 315 37.38 9.54 19.35
C LYS A 315 37.16 8.30 20.23
N LEU A 316 36.78 7.15 19.64
CA LEU A 316 36.24 6.00 20.37
C LEU A 316 37.08 4.71 20.26
N LEU A 317 37.80 4.52 19.16
CA LEU A 317 38.60 3.32 18.88
C LEU A 317 40.12 3.59 18.92
N ASN A 318 40.53 4.86 19.02
CA ASN A 318 41.92 5.33 18.89
C ASN A 318 42.61 4.80 17.60
N LYS A 319 41.84 4.76 16.51
CA LYS A 319 42.23 4.24 15.18
C LYS A 319 41.58 5.07 14.08
N ASP A 320 42.16 5.06 12.88
CA ASP A 320 41.46 5.51 11.66
C ASP A 320 40.55 4.40 11.07
N ILE A 321 39.78 4.74 10.04
CA ILE A 321 38.86 3.81 9.38
C ILE A 321 39.61 2.61 8.78
N ASP A 322 40.73 2.84 8.08
CA ASP A 322 41.51 1.77 7.45
C ASP A 322 42.04 0.76 8.49
N SER A 323 42.52 1.24 9.64
CA SER A 323 42.98 0.41 10.77
C SER A 323 41.84 -0.30 11.50
N ALA A 324 40.63 0.25 11.49
CA ALA A 324 39.43 -0.41 12.02
C ALA A 324 38.95 -1.53 11.09
N VAL A 325 38.83 -1.25 9.78
CA VAL A 325 38.47 -2.24 8.76
C VAL A 325 39.48 -3.39 8.72
N SER A 326 40.78 -3.08 8.71
CA SER A 326 41.87 -4.08 8.69
C SER A 326 41.98 -4.92 9.97
N ALA A 327 41.35 -4.49 11.06
CA ALA A 327 41.26 -5.25 12.32
C ALA A 327 39.92 -5.98 12.49
N SER A 328 39.01 -5.89 11.51
CA SER A 328 37.69 -6.53 11.53
C SER A 328 37.70 -7.88 10.81
N MET A 329 36.63 -8.67 11.00
CA MET A 329 36.39 -9.91 10.24
C MET A 329 36.22 -9.72 8.72
N TYR A 330 36.25 -8.48 8.23
CA TYR A 330 36.08 -8.12 6.82
C TYR A 330 37.38 -7.67 6.13
N ALA A 331 38.55 -7.71 6.80
CA ALA A 331 39.80 -7.11 6.33
C ALA A 331 40.18 -7.43 4.86
N ASP A 332 40.06 -8.68 4.42
CA ASP A 332 40.34 -9.06 3.01
C ASP A 332 39.23 -8.61 2.05
N LYS A 333 37.97 -8.68 2.52
CA LYS A 333 36.76 -8.51 1.71
C LYS A 333 36.29 -7.06 1.57
N VAL A 334 36.69 -6.18 2.49
CA VAL A 334 36.32 -4.77 2.54
C VAL A 334 37.57 -3.91 2.62
N THR A 335 37.73 -2.96 1.68
CA THR A 335 38.87 -2.03 1.65
C THR A 335 38.40 -0.60 1.44
N LEU A 336 39.17 0.38 1.92
CA LEU A 336 38.88 1.79 1.70
C LEU A 336 39.75 2.34 0.56
N LYS A 337 39.19 3.23 -0.27
CA LYS A 337 39.98 4.00 -1.26
C LYS A 337 39.34 5.34 -1.58
N GLY A 338 40.01 6.43 -1.22
CA GLY A 338 39.57 7.80 -1.53
C GLY A 338 38.24 8.17 -0.87
N GLY A 339 38.06 7.85 0.41
CA GLY A 339 36.82 8.10 1.16
C GLY A 339 35.63 7.22 0.76
N LYS A 340 35.86 6.16 -0.04
CA LYS A 340 34.83 5.20 -0.46
C LYS A 340 35.17 3.78 -0.01
N LEU A 341 34.16 3.07 0.47
CA LEU A 341 34.25 1.67 0.88
C LEU A 341 34.10 0.77 -0.35
N ARG A 342 34.93 -0.28 -0.46
CA ARG A 342 34.95 -1.26 -1.54
C ARG A 342 34.72 -2.65 -0.97
N ILE A 343 33.53 -3.19 -1.19
CA ILE A 343 33.03 -4.44 -0.59
C ILE A 343 33.03 -5.54 -1.65
N ASP A 344 33.50 -6.75 -1.33
CA ASP A 344 33.38 -7.89 -2.24
C ASP A 344 31.93 -8.29 -2.53
N PRO A 345 31.62 -8.74 -3.77
CA PRO A 345 30.26 -9.14 -4.14
C PRO A 345 29.64 -10.21 -3.25
N GLU A 346 30.46 -11.08 -2.63
CA GLU A 346 29.99 -12.08 -1.66
C GLU A 346 29.32 -11.44 -0.44
N ILE A 347 29.98 -10.47 0.20
CA ILE A 347 29.43 -9.78 1.38
C ILE A 347 28.16 -9.00 1.02
N VAL A 348 28.10 -8.44 -0.20
CA VAL A 348 26.88 -7.79 -0.69
C VAL A 348 25.76 -8.81 -0.90
N LYS A 349 26.06 -9.99 -1.44
CA LYS A 349 25.08 -11.08 -1.58
C LYS A 349 24.61 -11.60 -0.22
N ASP A 350 25.51 -11.76 0.77
CA ASP A 350 25.17 -12.17 2.14
C ASP A 350 24.28 -11.14 2.86
N ILE A 351 24.46 -9.83 2.57
CA ILE A 351 23.60 -8.75 3.10
C ILE A 351 22.17 -8.83 2.54
N PHE A 352 21.99 -9.17 1.25
CA PHE A 352 20.68 -9.30 0.61
C PHE A 352 20.01 -10.66 0.85
N LYS A 353 20.79 -11.72 1.01
CA LYS A 353 20.36 -13.12 0.92
C LYS A 353 19.13 -13.45 1.80
N PRO A 354 19.07 -13.13 3.10
CA PRO A 354 17.95 -13.56 3.94
C PRO A 354 16.63 -12.82 3.62
N THR A 355 16.70 -11.60 3.10
CA THR A 355 15.53 -10.87 2.59
C THR A 355 14.98 -11.56 1.34
N ILE A 356 15.87 -11.93 0.42
CA ILE A 356 15.53 -12.67 -0.80
C ILE A 356 14.96 -14.07 -0.48
N GLU A 357 15.55 -14.78 0.49
CA GLU A 357 15.04 -16.07 0.97
C GLU A 357 13.65 -15.93 1.60
N SER A 358 13.40 -14.87 2.38
CA SER A 358 12.08 -14.57 2.96
C SER A 358 11.02 -14.28 1.90
N ILE A 359 11.30 -13.40 0.93
CA ILE A 359 10.39 -13.10 -0.19
C ILE A 359 10.09 -14.37 -1.00
N THR A 360 11.12 -15.15 -1.33
CA THR A 360 10.95 -16.35 -2.18
C THR A 360 10.34 -17.54 -1.45
N SER A 361 10.38 -17.60 -0.11
CA SER A 361 9.56 -18.54 0.69
C SER A 361 8.10 -18.15 0.61
N LEU A 362 7.77 -16.89 0.91
CA LEU A 362 6.40 -16.39 0.91
C LEU A 362 5.70 -16.57 -0.44
N MET A 363 6.41 -16.35 -1.55
CA MET A 363 5.93 -16.64 -2.90
C MET A 363 5.62 -18.14 -3.11
N ARG A 364 6.44 -19.06 -2.59
CA ARG A 364 6.17 -20.51 -2.65
C ARG A 364 4.93 -20.88 -1.86
N GLU A 365 4.79 -20.36 -0.65
CA GLU A 365 3.66 -20.62 0.24
C GLU A 365 2.32 -20.28 -0.42
N ILE A 366 2.25 -19.19 -1.22
CA ILE A 366 1.05 -18.82 -1.99
C ILE A 366 0.83 -19.75 -3.20
N PHE A 367 1.89 -20.11 -3.94
CA PHE A 367 1.77 -21.08 -5.06
C PHE A 367 1.38 -22.49 -4.58
N GLU A 368 1.82 -22.90 -3.39
CA GLU A 368 1.58 -24.22 -2.79
C GLU A 368 0.21 -24.31 -2.09
N SER A 369 -0.28 -23.21 -1.50
CA SER A 369 -1.61 -23.16 -0.88
C SER A 369 -2.76 -23.01 -1.89
N ALA A 370 -2.49 -22.49 -3.09
CA ALA A 370 -3.51 -22.29 -4.13
C ALA A 370 -3.14 -22.86 -5.52
N PRO A 371 -2.87 -24.17 -5.65
CA PRO A 371 -2.48 -24.80 -6.91
C PRO A 371 -3.59 -24.77 -7.99
N SER A 372 -4.83 -24.49 -7.61
CA SER A 372 -6.00 -24.39 -8.49
C SER A 372 -6.04 -23.10 -9.33
N PHE A 373 -5.17 -22.12 -9.09
CA PHE A 373 -5.23 -20.82 -9.75
C PHE A 373 -4.44 -20.72 -11.08
N ASP A 374 -3.67 -21.73 -11.49
CA ASP A 374 -2.88 -21.73 -12.75
C ASP A 374 -2.08 -20.42 -12.97
N VAL A 375 -1.44 -19.94 -11.90
CA VAL A 375 -0.70 -18.67 -11.92
C VAL A 375 0.61 -18.86 -12.69
N SER A 376 0.62 -18.33 -13.92
CA SER A 376 1.74 -18.37 -14.86
C SER A 376 2.55 -17.06 -14.92
N GLN A 377 2.07 -16.00 -14.27
CA GLN A 377 2.64 -14.65 -14.32
C GLN A 377 2.85 -14.08 -12.90
N ILE A 378 3.99 -13.39 -12.74
CA ILE A 378 4.37 -12.64 -11.55
C ILE A 378 4.57 -11.18 -11.98
N LEU A 379 3.86 -10.26 -11.36
CA LEU A 379 3.99 -8.82 -11.53
C LEU A 379 4.75 -8.25 -10.33
N LEU A 380 6.00 -7.86 -10.54
CA LEU A 380 6.84 -7.22 -9.53
C LEU A 380 6.59 -5.70 -9.53
N VAL A 381 6.29 -5.15 -8.36
CA VAL A 381 5.99 -3.71 -8.14
C VAL A 381 6.63 -3.23 -6.83
N GLY A 382 6.55 -1.93 -6.53
CA GLY A 382 7.18 -1.34 -5.35
C GLY A 382 8.66 -1.02 -5.55
N GLY A 383 9.19 -0.06 -4.77
CA GLY A 383 10.52 0.53 -5.00
C GLY A 383 11.70 -0.43 -4.85
N PHE A 384 11.55 -1.55 -4.13
CA PHE A 384 12.61 -2.55 -3.96
C PHE A 384 12.64 -3.59 -5.10
N SER A 385 11.54 -3.75 -5.86
CA SER A 385 11.51 -4.60 -7.07
C SER A 385 12.43 -4.10 -8.19
N GLU A 386 12.78 -2.81 -8.19
CA GLU A 386 13.76 -2.21 -9.10
C GLU A 386 15.18 -2.75 -8.89
N CYS A 387 15.46 -3.46 -7.79
CA CYS A 387 16.75 -4.06 -7.53
C CYS A 387 17.02 -5.28 -8.42
N ALA A 388 18.04 -5.18 -9.29
CA ALA A 388 18.41 -6.26 -10.21
C ALA A 388 18.78 -7.59 -9.51
N LEU A 389 19.40 -7.55 -8.32
CA LEU A 389 19.65 -8.75 -7.49
C LEU A 389 18.34 -9.46 -7.10
N VAL A 390 17.32 -8.70 -6.70
CA VAL A 390 16.02 -9.25 -6.28
C VAL A 390 15.30 -9.84 -7.48
N GLN A 391 15.24 -9.13 -8.61
CA GLN A 391 14.63 -9.63 -9.83
C GLN A 391 15.29 -10.92 -10.33
N ASP A 392 16.63 -10.98 -10.33
CA ASP A 392 17.39 -12.17 -10.74
C ASP A 392 17.16 -13.36 -9.80
N ALA A 393 17.17 -13.14 -8.49
CA ALA A 393 16.88 -14.20 -7.54
C ALA A 393 15.45 -14.75 -7.68
N ILE A 394 14.45 -13.89 -7.91
CA ILE A 394 13.07 -14.34 -8.19
C ILE A 394 13.01 -15.09 -9.53
N LYS A 395 13.72 -14.64 -10.58
CA LYS A 395 13.85 -15.35 -11.87
C LYS A 395 14.51 -16.73 -11.74
N ARG A 396 15.49 -16.88 -10.85
CA ARG A 396 16.16 -18.16 -10.53
C ARG A 396 15.29 -19.06 -9.64
N ALA A 397 14.45 -18.48 -8.77
CA ALA A 397 13.56 -19.21 -7.87
C ALA A 397 12.30 -19.78 -8.56
N PHE A 398 11.80 -19.10 -9.60
CA PHE A 398 10.55 -19.40 -10.31
C PHE A 398 10.73 -19.45 -11.84
N PRO A 399 11.57 -20.37 -12.38
CA PRO A 399 11.94 -20.39 -13.81
C PRO A 399 10.79 -20.82 -14.74
N ASP A 400 9.71 -21.38 -14.21
CA ASP A 400 8.48 -21.71 -14.95
C ASP A 400 7.52 -20.50 -15.07
N LYS A 401 7.74 -19.43 -14.30
CA LYS A 401 6.86 -18.26 -14.24
C LYS A 401 7.36 -17.12 -15.12
N ARG A 402 6.43 -16.43 -15.79
CA ARG A 402 6.72 -15.18 -16.49
C ARG A 402 6.76 -14.03 -15.48
N ILE A 403 7.96 -13.56 -15.17
CA ILE A 403 8.19 -12.39 -14.31
C ILE A 403 8.15 -11.12 -15.16
N ILE A 404 7.36 -10.14 -14.70
CA ILE A 404 7.07 -8.87 -15.36
C ILE A 404 7.43 -7.76 -14.37
N ASN A 405 8.34 -6.87 -14.77
CA ASN A 405 8.69 -5.67 -14.02
C ASN A 405 8.43 -4.45 -14.91
N PRO A 406 7.52 -3.53 -14.54
CA PRO A 406 7.26 -2.32 -15.30
C PRO A 406 8.39 -1.30 -15.13
N ASP A 407 8.59 -0.44 -16.12
CA ASP A 407 9.70 0.56 -16.12
C ASP A 407 9.63 1.59 -14.98
N GLU A 408 8.48 1.70 -14.30
CA GLU A 408 8.22 2.64 -13.20
C GLU A 408 7.64 1.90 -11.98
N ALA A 409 8.20 0.74 -11.64
CA ALA A 409 7.70 -0.15 -10.58
C ALA A 409 7.53 0.53 -9.21
N GLY A 410 8.47 1.37 -8.79
CA GLY A 410 8.36 2.18 -7.57
C GLY A 410 7.29 3.29 -7.60
N LEU A 411 6.61 3.49 -8.73
CA LEU A 411 5.49 4.43 -8.87
C LEU A 411 4.16 3.74 -9.21
N ALA A 412 4.14 2.40 -9.34
CA ALA A 412 2.97 1.66 -9.81
C ALA A 412 1.76 1.82 -8.88
N VAL A 413 1.98 1.70 -7.57
CA VAL A 413 1.03 1.95 -6.49
C VAL A 413 0.38 3.33 -6.64
N LEU A 414 1.15 4.41 -6.55
CA LEU A 414 0.64 5.79 -6.56
C LEU A 414 -0.08 6.16 -7.87
N LYS A 415 0.42 5.70 -9.03
CA LYS A 415 -0.24 5.92 -10.33
C LYS A 415 -1.56 5.14 -10.42
N GLY A 416 -1.58 3.94 -9.85
CA GLY A 416 -2.76 3.09 -9.73
C GLY A 416 -3.82 3.64 -8.80
N ALA A 417 -3.40 4.24 -7.68
CA ALA A 417 -4.27 4.89 -6.71
C ALA A 417 -5.00 6.10 -7.31
N CYS A 418 -4.32 6.88 -8.16
CA CYS A 418 -4.99 7.94 -8.95
C CYS A 418 -6.05 7.37 -9.91
N LEU A 419 -5.81 6.22 -10.55
CA LEU A 419 -6.80 5.55 -11.40
C LEU A 419 -7.97 5.02 -10.55
N PHE A 420 -7.70 4.39 -9.40
CA PHE A 420 -8.71 3.91 -8.46
C PHE A 420 -9.62 5.02 -7.96
N GLY A 421 -9.09 6.19 -7.58
CA GLY A 421 -9.92 7.33 -7.15
C GLY A 421 -10.86 7.86 -8.24
N HIS A 422 -10.52 7.65 -9.52
CA HIS A 422 -11.41 7.94 -10.66
C HIS A 422 -12.47 6.86 -10.92
N ARG A 423 -12.26 5.61 -10.46
CA ARG A 423 -13.18 4.48 -10.69
C ARG A 423 -13.01 3.40 -9.59
N PRO A 424 -13.58 3.56 -8.39
CA PRO A 424 -13.35 2.63 -7.28
C PRO A 424 -13.82 1.17 -7.56
N ASP A 425 -14.74 0.99 -8.51
CA ASP A 425 -15.25 -0.30 -9.01
C ASP A 425 -14.26 -1.12 -9.87
N TYR A 426 -12.98 -0.72 -9.97
CA TYR A 426 -11.94 -1.58 -10.56
C TYR A 426 -11.86 -2.96 -9.91
N ILE A 427 -12.09 -3.04 -8.60
CA ILE A 427 -12.12 -4.31 -7.86
C ILE A 427 -13.59 -4.75 -7.77
N THR A 428 -13.87 -6.03 -8.04
CA THR A 428 -15.25 -6.57 -7.98
C THR A 428 -15.48 -7.47 -6.79
N SER A 429 -14.49 -8.24 -6.35
CA SER A 429 -14.56 -9.00 -5.08
C SER A 429 -13.21 -9.15 -4.38
N ARG A 430 -13.27 -9.30 -3.06
CA ARG A 430 -12.15 -9.56 -2.15
C ARG A 430 -12.34 -10.88 -1.40
N VAL A 431 -11.26 -11.47 -0.87
CA VAL A 431 -11.28 -12.74 -0.15
C VAL A 431 -11.06 -12.51 1.35
N MET A 432 -12.08 -12.80 2.15
CA MET A 432 -12.13 -12.42 3.57
C MET A 432 -11.01 -13.10 4.39
N ARG A 433 -10.14 -12.29 4.99
CA ARG A 433 -8.91 -12.75 5.68
C ARG A 433 -9.18 -13.43 7.03
N PHE A 434 -10.33 -13.13 7.63
CA PHE A 434 -10.80 -13.58 8.94
C PHE A 434 -12.30 -13.94 8.82
N THR A 435 -12.80 -14.73 9.75
CA THR A 435 -14.25 -14.83 9.97
C THR A 435 -14.68 -13.65 10.82
N TYR A 436 -15.63 -12.84 10.35
CA TYR A 436 -16.14 -11.67 11.06
C TYR A 436 -17.52 -11.97 11.66
N GLY A 437 -17.79 -11.38 12.83
CA GLY A 437 -18.98 -11.67 13.61
C GLY A 437 -19.24 -10.68 14.75
N THR A 438 -20.33 -10.91 15.46
CA THR A 438 -20.68 -10.17 16.69
C THR A 438 -20.75 -11.13 17.87
N GLY A 439 -20.67 -10.60 19.09
CA GLY A 439 -21.16 -11.30 20.28
C GLY A 439 -22.68 -11.36 20.26
N ILE A 440 -23.26 -12.48 20.70
CA ILE A 440 -24.68 -12.62 21.03
C ILE A 440 -24.87 -13.42 22.32
N SER A 441 -25.93 -13.09 23.06
CA SER A 441 -26.43 -13.90 24.18
C SER A 441 -27.53 -14.86 23.70
N LEU A 442 -27.43 -16.15 24.03
CA LEU A 442 -28.49 -17.13 23.79
C LEU A 442 -28.67 -18.09 24.98
N PRO A 443 -29.85 -18.72 25.16
CA PRO A 443 -30.07 -19.72 26.20
C PRO A 443 -29.04 -20.87 26.17
N PHE A 444 -28.62 -21.33 27.34
CA PHE A 444 -27.52 -22.28 27.50
C PHE A 444 -27.93 -23.73 27.18
N ASP A 445 -27.41 -24.32 26.09
CA ASP A 445 -27.50 -25.78 25.87
C ASP A 445 -26.19 -26.48 26.27
N ALA A 446 -26.25 -27.18 27.40
CA ALA A 446 -25.17 -27.98 27.99
C ALA A 446 -24.65 -29.15 27.10
N LYS A 447 -25.20 -29.34 25.89
CA LYS A 447 -24.67 -30.26 24.86
C LYS A 447 -23.63 -29.61 23.93
N ILE A 448 -23.65 -28.27 23.82
CA ILE A 448 -22.87 -27.51 22.83
C ILE A 448 -22.10 -26.33 23.41
N HIS A 449 -22.54 -25.77 24.55
CA HIS A 449 -21.85 -24.67 25.24
C HIS A 449 -21.02 -25.20 26.42
N ASP A 450 -19.81 -24.66 26.58
CA ASP A 450 -18.91 -24.97 27.68
C ASP A 450 -19.37 -24.26 28.96
N LYS A 451 -19.34 -25.00 30.08
CA LYS A 451 -19.87 -24.52 31.37
C LYS A 451 -19.09 -23.36 32.00
N GLU A 452 -17.95 -23.00 31.44
CA GLU A 452 -17.17 -21.83 31.84
C GLU A 452 -17.81 -20.52 31.33
N HIS A 453 -18.70 -20.61 30.33
CA HIS A 453 -19.48 -19.51 29.76
C HIS A 453 -20.97 -19.55 30.15
N LEU A 454 -21.31 -20.23 31.26
CA LEU A 454 -22.67 -20.27 31.80
C LEU A 454 -22.95 -19.05 32.69
N VAL A 455 -23.74 -18.11 32.17
CA VAL A 455 -24.32 -17.00 32.93
C VAL A 455 -25.66 -17.41 33.52
N LYS A 456 -26.00 -16.87 34.70
CA LYS A 456 -27.28 -17.08 35.38
C LYS A 456 -27.85 -15.75 35.85
N GLU A 457 -29.09 -15.48 35.50
CA GLU A 457 -29.77 -14.23 35.89
C GLU A 457 -30.55 -14.37 37.20
N GLU A 458 -31.05 -13.26 37.76
CA GLU A 458 -31.67 -13.24 39.10
C GLU A 458 -33.01 -14.00 39.16
N ASP A 459 -33.68 -14.19 38.03
CA ASP A 459 -34.90 -15.00 37.90
C ASP A 459 -34.63 -16.51 37.81
N GLY A 460 -33.38 -16.89 37.51
CA GLY A 460 -32.92 -18.27 37.38
C GLY A 460 -32.76 -18.78 35.94
N GLU A 461 -32.92 -17.95 34.91
CA GLU A 461 -32.61 -18.36 33.52
C GLU A 461 -31.10 -18.56 33.30
N GLU A 462 -30.75 -19.42 32.33
CA GLU A 462 -29.36 -19.85 32.03
C GLU A 462 -28.98 -19.44 30.60
N PHE A 463 -27.95 -18.61 30.45
CA PHE A 463 -27.50 -18.04 29.16
C PHE A 463 -26.01 -18.33 28.89
N CYS A 464 -25.62 -18.16 27.63
CA CYS A 464 -24.24 -18.03 27.18
C CYS A 464 -24.12 -16.69 26.46
N ASP A 465 -23.32 -15.77 27.02
CA ASP A 465 -23.22 -14.34 26.65
C ASP A 465 -22.13 -14.05 25.60
N CYS A 466 -21.15 -14.95 25.48
CA CYS A 466 -19.96 -14.77 24.66
C CYS A 466 -19.99 -15.49 23.29
N LEU A 467 -21.16 -15.91 22.79
CA LEU A 467 -21.25 -16.67 21.53
C LEU A 467 -20.87 -15.80 20.32
N PHE A 468 -20.12 -16.38 19.38
CA PHE A 468 -19.71 -15.71 18.13
C PHE A 468 -20.74 -15.98 17.03
N ASP A 469 -21.60 -15.00 16.73
CA ASP A 469 -22.47 -15.06 15.54
C ASP A 469 -21.66 -14.74 14.27
N VAL A 470 -21.75 -15.61 13.26
CA VAL A 470 -20.88 -15.57 12.08
C VAL A 470 -21.58 -14.87 10.92
N ILE A 471 -21.20 -13.61 10.69
CA ILE A 471 -21.73 -12.76 9.61
C ILE A 471 -21.09 -13.13 8.26
N VAL A 472 -19.77 -13.34 8.22
CA VAL A 472 -19.05 -13.79 7.01
C VAL A 472 -17.78 -14.56 7.39
N ARG A 473 -17.42 -15.62 6.64
CA ARG A 473 -16.31 -16.52 6.99
C ARG A 473 -15.01 -16.16 6.30
N LYS A 474 -13.92 -16.58 6.94
CA LYS A 474 -12.59 -16.60 6.33
C LYS A 474 -12.62 -17.41 5.02
N ASN A 475 -11.95 -16.89 4.00
CA ASN A 475 -11.90 -17.37 2.61
C ASN A 475 -13.21 -17.20 1.81
N ASP A 476 -14.30 -16.66 2.38
CA ASP A 476 -15.46 -16.28 1.57
C ASP A 476 -15.04 -15.19 0.57
N THR A 477 -15.50 -15.32 -0.67
CA THR A 477 -15.33 -14.30 -1.71
C THR A 477 -16.53 -13.37 -1.69
N VAL A 478 -16.30 -12.09 -1.40
CA VAL A 478 -17.36 -11.10 -1.19
C VAL A 478 -17.26 -10.02 -2.27
N ASP A 479 -18.34 -9.78 -3.01
CA ASP A 479 -18.41 -8.71 -4.00
C ASP A 479 -18.49 -7.32 -3.32
N ILE A 480 -17.97 -6.28 -3.95
CA ILE A 480 -17.88 -4.93 -3.36
C ILE A 480 -19.27 -4.36 -3.04
N GLY A 481 -19.42 -3.86 -1.81
CA GLY A 481 -20.67 -3.26 -1.34
C GLY A 481 -21.72 -4.28 -0.89
N THR A 482 -21.34 -5.56 -0.71
CA THR A 482 -22.22 -6.57 -0.13
C THR A 482 -22.65 -6.16 1.28
N ALA A 483 -23.95 -5.93 1.44
CA ALA A 483 -24.60 -5.72 2.74
C ALA A 483 -25.13 -7.06 3.27
N ILE A 484 -24.71 -7.45 4.47
CA ILE A 484 -25.22 -8.64 5.17
C ILE A 484 -26.09 -8.14 6.33
N GLU A 485 -27.40 -8.40 6.26
CA GLU A 485 -28.38 -7.94 7.26
C GLU A 485 -28.57 -8.99 8.36
N HIS A 486 -28.40 -8.60 9.62
CA HIS A 486 -28.82 -9.35 10.81
C HIS A 486 -29.85 -8.51 11.58
N ASN A 487 -30.85 -9.17 12.17
CA ASN A 487 -31.83 -8.52 13.04
C ASN A 487 -31.47 -8.80 14.50
N PHE A 488 -31.52 -7.76 15.33
CA PHE A 488 -31.26 -7.83 16.77
C PHE A 488 -32.49 -7.35 17.52
N THR A 489 -32.94 -8.15 18.49
CA THR A 489 -33.84 -7.66 19.54
C THR A 489 -32.96 -7.12 20.66
N VAL A 490 -33.22 -5.88 21.09
CA VAL A 490 -32.44 -5.19 22.12
C VAL A 490 -33.35 -4.54 23.15
N ASP A 491 -33.01 -4.65 24.43
CA ASP A 491 -33.62 -3.80 25.46
C ASP A 491 -33.07 -2.38 25.34
N CYS A 492 -33.93 -1.37 25.50
CA CYS A 492 -33.66 0.02 25.15
C CYS A 492 -34.01 0.96 26.31
N ASN A 493 -33.26 0.88 27.40
CA ASN A 493 -33.34 1.83 28.49
C ASN A 493 -32.71 3.18 28.06
N ASP A 494 -33.45 4.29 28.23
CA ASP A 494 -33.05 5.63 27.76
C ASP A 494 -31.70 6.16 28.31
N GLU A 495 -31.18 5.57 29.39
CA GLU A 495 -29.97 6.02 30.07
C GLU A 495 -28.67 5.42 29.51
N GLU A 496 -28.72 4.29 28.79
CA GLU A 496 -27.52 3.60 28.26
C GLU A 496 -27.63 3.28 26.75
N PRO A 497 -26.64 3.66 25.92
CA PRO A 497 -26.61 3.29 24.50
C PRO A 497 -26.35 1.78 24.30
N TRP A 498 -26.94 1.20 23.25
CA TRP A 498 -26.63 -0.19 22.88
C TRP A 498 -25.27 -0.27 22.18
N GLU A 499 -24.40 -1.17 22.64
CA GLU A 499 -23.09 -1.41 22.04
C GLU A 499 -23.10 -2.61 21.09
N LEU A 500 -22.93 -2.33 19.79
CA LEU A 500 -22.66 -3.36 18.79
C LEU A 500 -21.13 -3.57 18.67
N SER A 501 -20.64 -4.73 19.11
CA SER A 501 -19.22 -5.11 19.06
C SER A 501 -18.89 -6.05 17.89
N LEU A 502 -17.94 -5.67 17.03
CA LEU A 502 -17.46 -6.48 15.90
C LEU A 502 -16.17 -7.22 16.26
N TYR A 503 -16.16 -8.53 16.04
CA TYR A 503 -15.03 -9.42 16.26
C TYR A 503 -14.51 -10.01 14.94
N ALA A 504 -13.23 -10.36 14.93
CA ALA A 504 -12.62 -11.16 13.87
C ALA A 504 -11.89 -12.37 14.43
N SER A 505 -12.09 -13.54 13.81
CA SER A 505 -11.42 -14.79 14.15
C SER A 505 -10.47 -15.27 13.06
N LYS A 506 -9.34 -15.82 13.49
CA LYS A 506 -8.40 -16.57 12.63
C LYS A 506 -8.92 -17.97 12.28
N LYS A 507 -9.91 -18.50 13.00
CA LYS A 507 -10.62 -19.74 12.66
C LYS A 507 -11.71 -19.44 11.62
N GLU A 508 -11.99 -20.41 10.75
CA GLU A 508 -13.15 -20.37 9.84
C GLU A 508 -14.49 -20.44 10.60
N LYS A 509 -14.50 -21.23 11.68
CA LYS A 509 -15.66 -21.52 12.54
C LYS A 509 -15.28 -21.29 14.01
N PRO A 510 -15.27 -20.03 14.48
CA PRO A 510 -15.24 -19.73 15.91
C PRO A 510 -16.53 -20.20 16.60
N MET A 511 -16.50 -20.32 17.93
CA MET A 511 -17.68 -20.58 18.76
C MET A 511 -17.94 -19.45 19.77
N TYR A 512 -16.89 -18.91 20.37
CA TYR A 512 -16.97 -17.81 21.34
C TYR A 512 -16.17 -16.59 20.87
N VAL A 513 -16.45 -15.42 21.44
CA VAL A 513 -15.76 -14.15 21.10
C VAL A 513 -14.44 -13.95 21.84
N ASP A 514 -14.24 -14.64 22.95
CA ASP A 514 -13.04 -14.63 23.80
C ASP A 514 -12.05 -15.77 23.49
N GLU A 515 -12.44 -16.72 22.62
CA GLU A 515 -11.61 -17.87 22.29
C GLU A 515 -10.24 -17.48 21.71
N LYS A 516 -9.24 -18.33 21.91
CA LYS A 516 -7.89 -18.12 21.37
C LYS A 516 -7.91 -18.05 19.83
N GLY A 517 -7.81 -16.83 19.31
CA GLY A 517 -7.78 -16.54 17.88
C GLY A 517 -8.87 -15.59 17.41
N CYS A 518 -9.87 -15.30 18.25
CA CYS A 518 -10.76 -14.16 18.14
C CYS A 518 -10.10 -12.88 18.66
N THR A 519 -10.61 -11.72 18.25
CA THR A 519 -10.19 -10.39 18.70
C THR A 519 -11.34 -9.40 18.47
N LEU A 520 -11.68 -8.61 19.48
CA LEU A 520 -12.58 -7.45 19.33
C LEU A 520 -11.90 -6.42 18.43
N LEU A 521 -12.44 -6.20 17.24
CA LEU A 521 -11.93 -5.18 16.33
C LEU A 521 -12.31 -3.78 16.80
N GLY A 522 -13.54 -3.61 17.28
CA GLY A 522 -14.07 -2.33 17.73
C GLY A 522 -15.59 -2.37 17.92
N SER A 523 -16.16 -1.28 18.41
CA SER A 523 -17.60 -1.17 18.70
C SER A 523 -18.26 0.06 18.09
N MET A 524 -19.59 0.01 17.98
CA MET A 524 -20.47 1.12 17.64
C MET A 524 -21.50 1.30 18.75
N GLN A 525 -21.52 2.49 19.34
CA GLN A 525 -22.48 2.91 20.36
C GLN A 525 -23.70 3.53 19.67
N ILE A 526 -24.90 3.04 19.99
CA ILE A 526 -26.14 3.38 19.28
C ILE A 526 -27.18 3.89 20.29
N SER A 527 -27.49 5.18 20.20
CA SER A 527 -28.56 5.84 20.96
C SER A 527 -29.76 6.11 20.07
N PHE A 528 -30.98 5.94 20.59
CA PHE A 528 -32.22 6.18 19.86
C PHE A 528 -32.98 7.41 20.39
N SER A 529 -33.72 8.10 19.52
CA SER A 529 -34.27 9.43 19.81
C SER A 529 -35.49 9.49 20.75
N LYS A 530 -35.93 8.35 21.32
CA LYS A 530 -37.19 8.23 22.08
C LYS A 530 -37.15 7.09 23.10
N ALA A 531 -37.84 7.29 24.21
CA ALA A 531 -38.26 6.25 25.14
C ALA A 531 -39.16 5.19 24.50
N SER A 532 -39.04 3.95 24.96
CA SER A 532 -40.06 2.90 24.81
C SER A 532 -39.88 1.86 25.91
N ASP A 533 -40.93 1.59 26.70
CA ASP A 533 -40.95 0.56 27.77
C ASP A 533 -40.99 -0.88 27.20
N THR A 534 -40.32 -1.12 26.07
CA THR A 534 -40.39 -2.33 25.23
C THR A 534 -39.10 -2.53 24.45
N GLU A 535 -38.74 -3.80 24.25
CA GLU A 535 -37.72 -4.26 23.29
C GLU A 535 -37.85 -3.56 21.92
N ARG A 536 -36.71 -3.36 21.23
CA ARG A 536 -36.68 -2.90 19.84
C ARG A 536 -36.08 -3.94 18.92
N GLU A 537 -36.69 -4.07 17.75
CA GLU A 537 -36.06 -4.75 16.60
C GLU A 537 -35.19 -3.74 15.83
N LEU A 538 -33.89 -4.03 15.76
CA LEU A 538 -32.92 -3.31 14.95
C LEU A 538 -32.48 -4.18 13.78
N ARG A 539 -32.52 -3.63 12.57
CA ARG A 539 -31.90 -4.24 11.40
C ARG A 539 -30.53 -3.63 11.18
N VAL A 540 -29.49 -4.43 11.37
CA VAL A 540 -28.10 -4.02 11.22
C VAL A 540 -27.55 -4.63 9.93
N ALA A 541 -27.13 -3.78 9.00
CA ALA A 541 -26.46 -4.20 7.78
C ALA A 541 -24.95 -3.95 7.90
N PHE A 542 -24.16 -5.03 7.81
CA PHE A 542 -22.70 -4.99 7.79
C PHE A 542 -22.21 -4.90 6.34
N LEU A 543 -21.41 -3.88 6.02
CA LEU A 543 -20.95 -3.57 4.68
C LEU A 543 -19.54 -4.14 4.46
N PHE A 544 -19.47 -5.21 3.67
CA PHE A 544 -18.23 -5.91 3.32
C PHE A 544 -17.82 -5.69 1.86
N GLY A 545 -16.68 -6.28 1.46
CA GLY A 545 -16.10 -6.17 0.12
C GLY A 545 -15.44 -4.81 -0.18
N ASN A 546 -15.71 -3.76 0.58
CA ASN A 546 -15.01 -2.46 0.54
C ASN A 546 -13.57 -2.56 1.10
N THR A 547 -12.77 -1.49 0.96
CA THR A 547 -11.42 -1.42 1.55
C THR A 547 -11.45 -1.22 3.07
N GLU A 548 -12.55 -0.69 3.59
CA GLU A 548 -12.84 -0.42 5.00
C GLU A 548 -14.20 -1.02 5.36
N LEU A 549 -14.39 -1.37 6.65
CA LEU A 549 -15.61 -1.98 7.18
C LEU A 549 -16.63 -0.89 7.52
N GLY A 550 -17.87 -1.03 7.07
CA GLY A 550 -18.97 -0.13 7.40
C GLY A 550 -20.14 -0.85 8.06
N VAL A 551 -20.97 -0.12 8.80
CA VAL A 551 -22.19 -0.65 9.42
C VAL A 551 -23.30 0.40 9.42
N THR A 552 -24.53 -0.05 9.18
CA THR A 552 -25.74 0.78 9.33
C THR A 552 -26.77 0.05 10.19
N ALA A 553 -27.18 0.65 11.30
CA ALA A 553 -28.25 0.16 12.15
C ALA A 553 -29.53 0.96 11.88
N THR A 554 -30.63 0.28 11.56
CA THR A 554 -31.96 0.88 11.36
C THR A 554 -32.91 0.39 12.44
N ASP A 555 -33.50 1.33 13.20
CA ASP A 555 -34.66 1.06 14.06
C ASP A 555 -35.88 0.79 13.17
N ILE A 556 -36.46 -0.41 13.26
CA ILE A 556 -37.55 -0.85 12.39
C ILE A 556 -38.86 -0.10 12.68
N LEU A 557 -39.06 0.37 13.91
CA LEU A 557 -40.28 1.06 14.35
C LEU A 557 -40.27 2.55 14.00
N THR A 558 -39.12 3.21 14.09
CA THR A 558 -38.99 4.65 13.76
C THR A 558 -38.51 4.92 12.34
N GLY A 559 -37.82 3.96 11.72
CA GLY A 559 -37.07 4.16 10.47
C GLY A 559 -35.79 4.99 10.63
N GLU A 560 -35.43 5.36 11.86
CA GLU A 560 -34.19 6.09 12.16
C GLU A 560 -32.97 5.20 11.85
N THR A 561 -32.02 5.71 11.06
CA THR A 561 -30.86 4.96 10.59
C THR A 561 -29.57 5.63 11.03
N VAL A 562 -28.79 4.94 11.85
CA VAL A 562 -27.43 5.34 12.25
C VAL A 562 -26.44 4.63 11.35
N SER A 563 -25.53 5.38 10.72
CA SER A 563 -24.47 4.87 9.86
C SER A 563 -23.11 5.29 10.41
N SER A 564 -22.18 4.35 10.57
CA SER A 564 -20.81 4.64 11.01
C SER A 564 -19.79 3.63 10.47
N THR A 565 -18.51 3.94 10.71
CA THR A 565 -17.49 2.89 10.87
C THR A 565 -17.41 2.49 12.35
N PHE A 566 -16.98 1.27 12.64
CA PHE A 566 -16.67 0.85 14.01
C PHE A 566 -15.50 1.68 14.57
N ASN A 567 -15.51 2.00 15.87
CA ASN A 567 -14.34 2.59 16.52
C ASN A 567 -13.35 1.47 16.79
N LEU A 568 -12.29 1.36 15.97
CA LEU A 568 -11.37 0.24 16.02
C LEU A 568 -10.23 0.46 17.03
N ASN A 569 -9.84 -0.62 17.69
CA ASN A 569 -8.82 -0.67 18.76
C ASN A 569 -7.37 -0.72 18.22
#